data_AF-H1BBM5-F1
#
_entry.id   AF-H1BBM5-F1
#
_cell.length_a   1.000
_cell.length_b   1.000
_cell.length_c   1.000
_cell.angle_alpha   90.00
_cell.angle_beta   90.00
_cell.angle_gamma   90.00
#
_symmetry.space_group_name_H-M   'P 1'
#
loop_
_entity.id
_entity.type
_entity.pdbx_description
1 polymer ?
#
loop_
_entity_poly.entity_id
_entity_poly.type
_entity_poly.pdbx_seq_one_letter_code
_entity_poly.pdbx_strand_id
1 'polypeptide(L)'
;MELLQFTKDYWVILCFLVSLSSYLIIQIMALRNGIKALLHDRIIQKCEYHIRNNRINADDLEELEYLNKPYKALGGNGTVEVMLRTVHKLPKQVQEEN
;
A
#
# COMPACT_ATOMS: atom_id res chain seq x y z
N MET A 1 31.66 -28.73 19.39
CA MET A 1 31.11 -29.99 18.82
C MET A 1 29.60 -30.06 18.96
N GLU A 2 29.02 -29.51 20.04
CA GLU A 2 27.58 -29.43 20.33
C GLU A 2 26.67 -28.89 19.19
N LEU A 3 27.03 -27.77 18.55
CA LEU A 3 26.20 -27.17 17.49
C LEU A 3 26.01 -28.08 16.27
N LEU A 4 27.04 -28.86 15.93
CA LEU A 4 26.99 -29.78 14.80
C LEU A 4 26.06 -30.96 15.10
N GLN A 5 26.04 -31.44 16.34
CA GLN A 5 25.10 -32.48 16.77
C GLN A 5 23.67 -31.97 16.75
N PHE A 6 23.43 -30.77 17.30
CA PHE A 6 22.12 -30.12 17.23
C PHE A 6 21.61 -29.99 15.79
N THR A 7 22.46 -29.55 14.84
CA THR A 7 22.04 -29.47 13.44
C THR A 7 21.69 -30.83 12.86
N LYS A 8 22.41 -31.90 13.19
CA LYS A 8 22.12 -33.26 12.70
C LYS A 8 20.84 -33.83 13.30
N ASP A 9 20.57 -33.58 14.57
CA ASP A 9 19.41 -34.13 15.26
C ASP A 9 18.11 -33.44 14.84
N TYR A 10 18.19 -32.15 14.45
CA TYR A 10 17.01 -31.33 14.17
C TYR A 10 16.90 -30.83 12.71
N TRP A 11 17.77 -31.25 11.78
CA TRP A 11 17.78 -30.73 10.39
C TRP A 11 16.43 -30.88 9.67
N VAL A 12 15.72 -31.99 9.87
CA VAL A 12 14.40 -32.22 9.26
C VAL A 12 13.39 -31.19 9.75
N ILE A 13 13.38 -30.88 11.04
CA ILE A 13 12.49 -29.88 11.64
C ILE A 13 12.83 -28.49 11.08
N LEU A 14 14.12 -28.16 10.93
CA LEU A 14 14.55 -26.91 10.33
C LEU A 14 14.07 -26.79 8.87
N CYS A 15 14.14 -27.87 8.08
CA CYS A 15 13.60 -27.88 6.71
C CYS A 15 12.08 -27.63 6.68
N PHE A 16 11.31 -28.26 7.57
CA PHE A 16 9.88 -28.00 7.67
C PHE A 16 9.57 -26.56 8.09
N LEU A 17 10.33 -26.00 9.04
CA LEU A 17 10.19 -24.61 9.46
C LEU A 17 10.48 -23.63 8.33
N VAL A 18 11.52 -23.89 7.52
CA VAL A 18 11.86 -23.08 6.35
C VAL A 18 10.80 -23.20 5.25
N SER A 19 10.26 -24.40 5.03
CA SER A 19 9.16 -24.60 4.06
C SER A 19 7.90 -23.85 4.48
N LEU A 20 7.55 -23.91 5.77
CA LEU A 20 6.39 -23.21 6.32
C LEU A 20 6.57 -21.70 6.25
N SER A 21 7.75 -21.19 6.61
CA SER A 21 8.04 -19.76 6.53
C SER A 21 8.01 -19.26 5.08
N SER A 22 8.54 -20.04 4.14
CA SER A 22 8.48 -19.74 2.70
C SER A 22 7.03 -19.63 2.21
N TYR A 23 6.17 -20.57 2.60
CA TYR A 23 4.74 -20.54 2.28
C TYR A 23 4.06 -19.28 2.84
N LEU A 24 4.33 -18.94 4.10
CA LEU A 24 3.78 -17.74 4.73
C LEU A 24 4.27 -16.46 4.06
N ILE A 25 5.54 -16.37 3.67
CA ILE A 25 6.10 -15.23 2.95
C ILE A 25 5.39 -15.04 1.61
N ILE A 26 5.16 -16.12 0.84
CA ILE A 26 4.44 -16.05 -0.44
C ILE A 26 3.03 -15.49 -0.23
N GLN A 27 2.31 -15.98 0.78
CA GLN A 27 0.95 -15.53 1.09
C GLN A 27 0.92 -14.05 1.52
N ILE A 28 1.86 -13.64 2.38
CA ILE A 28 1.99 -12.24 2.82
C ILE A 28 2.31 -11.34 1.62
N MET A 29 3.18 -11.77 0.70
CA MET A 29 3.48 -11.00 -0.51
C MET A 29 2.25 -10.87 -1.43
N ALA A 30 1.47 -11.94 -1.61
CA ALA A 30 0.24 -11.88 -2.38
C ALA A 30 -0.78 -10.90 -1.78
N LEU A 31 -0.97 -10.94 -0.45
CA LEU A 31 -1.84 -10.01 0.26
C LEU A 31 -1.34 -8.56 0.14
N ARG A 32 -0.03 -8.35 0.32
CA ARG A 32 0.62 -7.05 0.21
C ARG A 32 0.42 -6.44 -1.20
N ASN A 33 0.52 -7.26 -2.24
CA ASN A 33 0.26 -6.85 -3.62
C ASN A 33 -1.23 -6.58 -3.89
N GLY A 34 -2.13 -7.40 -3.32
CA GLY A 34 -3.57 -7.17 -3.41
C GLY A 34 -3.99 -5.84 -2.78
N ILE A 35 -3.52 -5.55 -1.56
CA ILE A 35 -3.77 -4.28 -0.87
C ILE A 35 -3.21 -3.10 -1.68
N LYS A 36 -2.01 -3.24 -2.24
CA LYS A 36 -1.42 -2.23 -3.11
C LYS A 36 -2.29 -1.94 -4.34
N ALA A 37 -2.83 -2.97 -4.98
CA ALA A 37 -3.71 -2.83 -6.14
C ALA A 37 -5.05 -2.15 -5.77
N LEU A 38 -5.65 -2.53 -4.64
CA LEU A 38 -6.88 -1.91 -4.14
C LEU A 38 -6.69 -0.44 -3.79
N LEU A 39 -5.59 -0.10 -3.11
CA LEU A 39 -5.25 1.28 -2.79
C LEU A 39 -5.01 2.10 -4.06
N HIS A 40 -4.29 1.54 -5.04
CA HIS A 40 -4.10 2.19 -6.34
C HIS A 40 -5.44 2.51 -6.99
N ASP A 41 -6.30 1.51 -7.16
CA ASP A 41 -7.62 1.67 -7.77
C ASP A 41 -8.47 2.71 -7.03
N ARG A 42 -8.55 2.63 -5.70
CA ARG A 42 -9.32 3.56 -4.87
C ARG A 42 -8.82 5.00 -4.99
N ILE A 43 -7.50 5.22 -4.96
CA ILE A 43 -6.91 6.55 -5.09
C ILE A 43 -7.20 7.12 -6.49
N ILE A 44 -7.00 6.32 -7.55
CA ILE A 44 -7.26 6.75 -8.93
C ILE A 44 -8.73 7.15 -9.12
N GLN A 45 -9.68 6.32 -8.68
CA GLN A 45 -11.11 6.62 -8.79
C GLN A 45 -11.48 7.95 -8.11
N LYS A 46 -10.94 8.21 -6.92
CA LYS A 46 -11.15 9.48 -6.21
C LYS A 46 -10.52 10.65 -6.95
N CYS A 47 -9.27 10.51 -7.38
CA CYS A 47 -8.59 11.56 -8.14
C CYS A 47 -9.38 11.92 -9.40
N GLU A 48 -9.81 10.92 -10.16
CA GLU A 48 -10.63 11.14 -11.36
C GLU A 48 -11.96 11.81 -11.05
N TYR A 49 -12.63 11.43 -9.95
CA TYR A 49 -13.87 12.08 -9.51
C TYR A 49 -13.66 13.58 -9.26
N HIS A 50 -12.61 13.96 -8.52
CA HIS A 50 -12.31 15.38 -8.25
C HIS A 50 -11.85 16.14 -9.50
N ILE A 51 -11.05 15.50 -10.37
CA ILE A 51 -10.63 16.08 -11.65
C ILE A 51 -11.84 16.37 -12.54
N ARG A 52 -12.80 15.43 -12.66
CA ARG A 52 -14.04 15.64 -13.43
C ARG A 52 -14.90 16.76 -12.86
N ASN A 53 -14.95 16.89 -11.54
CA ASN A 53 -15.71 17.94 -10.87
C ASN A 53 -14.99 19.29 -10.83
N ASN A 54 -13.72 19.34 -11.27
CA ASN A 54 -12.83 20.50 -11.29
C ASN A 54 -12.75 21.24 -9.94
N ARG A 55 -12.89 20.50 -8.83
CA ARG A 55 -12.89 21.05 -7.46
C ARG A 55 -12.52 19.96 -6.46
N ILE A 56 -11.91 20.37 -5.35
CA ILE A 56 -11.61 19.49 -4.23
C ILE A 56 -11.75 20.22 -2.89
N ASN A 57 -12.21 19.49 -1.87
CA ASN A 57 -12.26 19.96 -0.49
C ASN A 57 -10.94 19.62 0.25
N ALA A 58 -10.62 20.36 1.32
CA ALA A 58 -9.46 20.07 2.15
C ALA A 58 -9.50 18.65 2.75
N ASP A 59 -10.68 18.23 3.24
CA ASP A 59 -10.87 16.90 3.84
C ASP A 59 -10.62 15.76 2.84
N ASP A 60 -11.14 15.91 1.61
CA ASP A 60 -10.94 14.91 0.54
C ASP A 60 -9.46 14.79 0.14
N LEU A 61 -8.74 15.90 0.17
CA LEU A 61 -7.31 15.94 -0.10
C LEU A 61 -6.51 15.25 1.00
N GLU A 62 -6.86 15.51 2.27
CA GLU A 62 -6.25 14.82 3.41
C GLU A 62 -6.51 13.31 3.36
N GLU A 63 -7.73 12.89 3.01
CA GLU A 63 -8.07 11.47 2.89
C GLU A 63 -7.28 10.81 1.75
N LEU A 64 -7.10 11.51 0.62
CA LEU A 64 -6.24 11.06 -0.49
C LEU A 64 -4.78 10.89 -0.06
N GLU A 65 -4.24 11.83 0.71
CA GLU A 65 -2.89 11.71 1.27
C GLU A 65 -2.80 10.56 2.29
N TYR A 66 -3.82 10.40 3.12
CA TYR A 66 -3.91 9.30 4.08
C TYR A 66 -3.88 7.93 3.40
N LEU A 67 -4.61 7.76 2.28
CA LEU A 67 -4.57 6.53 1.47
C LEU A 67 -3.24 6.34 0.74
N ASN A 68 -2.59 7.43 0.32
CA ASN A 68 -1.32 7.39 -0.40
C ASN A 68 -0.14 6.98 0.51
N LYS A 69 -0.17 7.29 1.82
CA LYS A 69 0.87 6.90 2.77
C LYS A 69 1.17 5.38 2.78
N PRO A 70 0.19 4.49 3.06
CA PRO A 70 0.41 3.05 2.99
C PRO A 70 0.69 2.58 1.55
N TYR A 71 0.07 3.19 0.54
CA TYR A 71 0.35 2.85 -0.86
C TYR A 71 1.82 3.04 -1.25
N LYS A 72 2.43 4.18 -0.88
CA LYS A 72 3.85 4.44 -1.07
C LYS A 72 4.73 3.44 -0.32
N ALA A 73 4.39 3.11 0.92
CA ALA A 73 5.11 2.11 1.72
C ALA A 73 5.08 0.69 1.10
N LEU A 74 4.04 0.37 0.32
CA LEU A 74 3.93 -0.87 -0.44
C LEU A 74 4.72 -0.85 -1.78
N GLY A 75 5.51 0.20 -2.01
CA GLY A 75 6.33 0.39 -3.21
C GLY A 75 5.54 0.98 -4.38
N GLY A 76 4.63 1.92 -4.11
CA GLY A 76 3.75 2.58 -5.07
C GLY A 76 4.40 3.00 -6.40
N ASN A 77 3.58 3.22 -7.43
CA ASN A 77 4.03 3.64 -8.76
C ASN A 77 3.94 5.16 -8.95
N GLY A 78 4.58 5.69 -9.99
CA GLY A 78 4.56 7.11 -10.31
C GLY A 78 3.19 7.64 -10.79
N THR A 79 2.28 6.76 -11.22
CA THR A 79 0.97 7.15 -11.76
C THR A 79 0.10 7.85 -10.72
N VAL A 80 -0.01 7.26 -9.53
CA VAL A 80 -0.78 7.85 -8.41
C VAL A 80 -0.19 9.21 -8.01
N GLU A 81 1.13 9.34 -8.02
CA GLU A 81 1.79 10.60 -7.69
C GLU A 81 1.52 11.71 -8.71
N VAL A 82 1.46 11.38 -10.01
CA VAL A 82 1.06 12.33 -11.05
C VAL A 82 -0.40 12.77 -10.85
N MET A 83 -1.31 11.82 -10.62
CA MET A 83 -2.73 12.12 -10.41
C MET A 83 -2.96 12.98 -9.16
N LEU A 84 -2.32 12.66 -8.04
CA LEU A 84 -2.40 13.48 -6.83
C LEU A 84 -1.89 14.90 -7.08
N ARG A 85 -0.76 15.07 -7.79
CA ARG A 85 -0.26 16.40 -8.16
C ARG A 85 -1.25 17.18 -9.02
N THR A 86 -1.98 16.52 -9.91
CA THR A 86 -3.05 17.16 -10.69
C THR A 86 -4.18 17.60 -9.79
N VAL A 87 -4.62 16.74 -8.86
CA VAL A 87 -5.67 17.05 -7.90
C VAL A 87 -5.28 18.21 -6.96
N HIS A 88 -4.03 18.28 -6.50
CA HIS A 88 -3.53 19.40 -5.68
C HIS A 88 -3.61 20.77 -6.37
N LYS A 89 -3.64 20.81 -7.71
CA LYS A 89 -3.75 22.04 -8.50
C LYS A 89 -5.19 22.51 -8.70
N LEU A 90 -6.17 21.70 -8.33
CA LEU A 90 -7.58 22.05 -8.47
C LEU A 90 -7.96 23.19 -7.50
N PRO A 91 -8.94 24.03 -7.87
CA PRO A 91 -9.44 25.06 -6.96
C PRO A 91 -10.02 24.41 -5.71
N LYS A 92 -9.56 24.87 -4.55
CA LYS A 92 -10.03 24.39 -3.25
C LYS A 92 -11.37 25.03 -2.95
N GLN A 93 -12.35 24.23 -2.56
CA GLN A 93 -13.57 24.78 -1.97
C GLN A 93 -13.20 25.28 -0.57
N VAL A 94 -13.29 26.59 -0.36
CA VAL A 94 -13.28 27.16 0.99
C VAL A 94 -14.59 26.72 1.62
N GLN A 95 -14.53 25.91 2.67
CA GLN A 95 -15.70 25.69 3.51
C GLN A 95 -16.00 27.04 4.17
N GLU A 96 -17.11 27.67 3.79
CA GLU A 96 -17.71 28.69 4.64
C GLU A 96 -18.18 27.95 5.91
N GLU A 97 -17.46 28.18 7.01
CA GLU A 97 -17.89 27.80 8.36
C GLU A 97 -19.29 28.39 8.58
N ASN A 98 -20.31 27.51 8.67
CA ASN A 98 -21.65 27.84 9.13
C ASN A 98 -21.78 27.54 10.62
#